data_AF-A0A9E1GSH5-F1
#
_entry.id   AF-A0A9E1GSH5-F1
#
_cell.length_a   1.000
_cell.length_b   1.000
_cell.length_c   1.000
_cell.angle_alpha   90.00
_cell.angle_beta   90.00
_cell.angle_gamma   90.00
#
_symmetry.space_group_name_H-M   'P 1'
#
loop_
_entity.id
_entity.type
_entity.pdbx_description
1 polymer ?
#
loop_
_entity_poly.entity_id
_entity_poly.type
_entity_poly.pdbx_seq_one_letter_code
_entity_poly.pdbx_strand_id
1 'polypeptide(L)'
;MRTEEQMMKLILDTAKEDERILAVYMNGSRTNPNAPKDIFQDYDIVYVVTETESFQKDRTWIDRFGERLFMQYPEEGFFGTADRENCQRFLRHVRQLPADASEIYPSC
;
A
#
# COMPACT_ATOMS: atom_id res chain seq x y z
N MET A 1 -12.78 13.45 -16.17
CA MET A 1 -12.69 12.60 -14.97
C MET A 1 -12.67 11.15 -15.43
N ARG A 2 -11.79 10.29 -14.88
CA ARG A 2 -11.72 8.88 -15.31
C ARG A 2 -12.93 8.11 -14.79
N THR A 3 -13.44 7.16 -15.55
CA THR A 3 -14.49 6.23 -15.10
C THR A 3 -13.93 5.20 -14.11
N GLU A 4 -14.79 4.49 -13.39
CA GLU A 4 -14.37 3.39 -12.51
C GLU A 4 -13.62 2.30 -13.28
N GLU A 5 -14.08 1.95 -14.48
CA GLU A 5 -13.39 0.99 -15.35
C GLU A 5 -11.99 1.47 -15.74
N GLN A 6 -11.86 2.76 -16.09
CA GLN A 6 -10.55 3.35 -16.41
C GLN A 6 -9.61 3.38 -15.20
N MET A 7 -10.12 3.67 -14.00
CA MET A 7 -9.34 3.65 -12.77
C MET A 7 -8.91 2.23 -12.39
N MET A 8 -9.82 1.26 -12.45
CA MET A 8 -9.52 -0.14 -12.18
C MET A 8 -8.50 -0.70 -13.18
N LYS A 9 -8.63 -0.37 -14.46
CA LYS A 9 -7.64 -0.73 -15.46
C LYS A 9 -6.27 -0.14 -15.13
N LEU A 10 -6.20 1.15 -14.80
CA LEU A 10 -4.95 1.82 -14.42
C LEU A 10 -4.28 1.18 -13.20
N ILE A 11 -5.04 0.82 -12.17
CA ILE A 11 -4.54 0.15 -10.97
C ILE A 11 -3.95 -1.23 -11.32
N LEU A 12 -4.68 -2.02 -12.11
CA LEU A 12 -4.23 -3.35 -12.52
C LEU A 12 -3.03 -3.30 -13.46
N ASP A 13 -3.02 -2.39 -14.42
CA ASP A 13 -1.89 -2.19 -15.33
C ASP A 13 -0.64 -1.73 -14.55
N THR A 14 -0.81 -0.87 -13.54
CA THR A 14 0.29 -0.44 -12.66
C THR A 14 0.98 -1.64 -12.00
N ALA A 15 0.21 -2.60 -11.48
CA ALA A 15 0.77 -3.82 -10.89
C ALA A 15 1.42 -4.75 -11.92
N LYS A 16 0.84 -4.86 -13.13
CA LYS A 16 1.32 -5.79 -14.16
C LYS A 16 2.60 -5.32 -14.85
N GLU A 17 2.78 -4.01 -14.99
CA GLU A 17 3.89 -3.42 -15.73
C GLU A 17 5.16 -3.25 -14.88
N ASP A 18 5.04 -3.30 -13.55
CA ASP A 18 6.16 -3.15 -12.63
C ASP A 18 6.45 -4.49 -11.93
N GLU A 19 7.51 -5.17 -12.34
CA GLU A 19 7.90 -6.49 -11.83
C GLU A 19 8.20 -6.52 -10.32
N ARG A 20 8.44 -5.36 -9.70
CA ARG A 20 8.64 -5.25 -8.25
C ARG A 20 7.34 -5.44 -7.48
N ILE A 21 6.19 -5.26 -8.14
CA ILE A 21 4.85 -5.47 -7.58
C ILE A 21 4.45 -6.93 -7.77
N LEU A 22 4.26 -7.63 -6.66
CA LEU A 22 3.89 -9.05 -6.60
C LEU A 22 2.38 -9.26 -6.65
N ALA A 23 1.62 -8.34 -6.05
CA ALA A 23 0.16 -8.38 -6.03
C ALA A 23 -0.42 -6.98 -5.82
N VAL A 24 -1.68 -6.81 -6.21
CA VAL A 24 -2.48 -5.65 -5.86
C VAL A 24 -3.82 -6.10 -5.32
N TYR A 25 -4.29 -5.46 -4.26
CA TYR A 25 -5.62 -5.67 -3.73
C TYR A 25 -6.25 -4.34 -3.32
N MET A 26 -7.58 -4.34 -3.25
CA MET A 26 -8.39 -3.19 -2.87
C MET A 26 -9.09 -3.52 -1.54
N ASN A 27 -9.19 -2.53 -0.66
CA ASN A 27 -9.92 -2.61 0.60
C ASN A 27 -11.00 -1.51 0.64
N GLY A 28 -11.43 -1.20 1.86
CA GLY A 28 -12.22 -0.01 2.15
C GLY A 28 -13.67 -0.12 1.71
N SER A 29 -14.28 1.04 1.52
CA SER A 29 -15.73 1.12 1.31
C SER A 29 -16.18 0.48 -0.01
N ARG A 30 -15.34 0.52 -1.06
CA ARG A 30 -15.65 -0.08 -2.38
C ARG A 30 -15.74 -1.59 -2.37
N THR A 31 -15.08 -2.25 -1.42
CA THR A 31 -15.16 -3.72 -1.25
C THR A 31 -16.25 -4.15 -0.26
N ASN A 32 -16.88 -3.20 0.45
CA ASN A 32 -17.92 -3.51 1.42
C ASN A 32 -19.31 -3.46 0.76
N PRO A 33 -20.01 -4.60 0.62
CA PRO A 33 -21.35 -4.63 0.02
C PRO A 33 -22.41 -3.87 0.84
N ASN A 34 -22.13 -3.58 2.10
CA ASN A 34 -23.04 -2.84 2.99
C ASN A 34 -22.76 -1.33 2.99
N ALA A 35 -21.66 -0.87 2.38
CA ALA A 35 -21.38 0.56 2.27
C ALA A 35 -22.24 1.19 1.15
N PRO A 36 -22.82 2.38 1.36
CA PRO A 36 -23.49 3.10 0.29
C PRO A 36 -22.54 3.37 -0.88
N LYS A 37 -23.02 3.15 -2.11
CA LYS A 37 -22.27 3.53 -3.31
C LYS A 37 -22.55 4.97 -3.67
N ASP A 38 -21.52 5.81 -3.63
CA ASP A 38 -21.62 7.22 -3.95
C ASP A 38 -20.34 7.78 -4.60
N ILE A 39 -20.38 9.07 -4.95
CA ILE A 39 -19.30 9.79 -5.62
C ILE A 39 -18.12 10.14 -4.69
N PHE A 40 -18.28 9.96 -3.39
CA PHE A 40 -17.27 10.26 -2.38
C PHE A 40 -16.43 9.02 -2.01
N GLN A 41 -16.81 7.82 -2.48
CA GLN A 41 -15.99 6.63 -2.33
C GLN A 41 -14.67 6.75 -3.10
N ASP A 42 -13.57 6.69 -2.37
CA ASP A 42 -12.20 6.63 -2.86
C ASP A 42 -11.74 5.19 -3.13
N TYR A 43 -10.48 5.04 -3.54
CA TYR A 43 -9.86 3.75 -3.85
C TYR A 43 -8.77 3.45 -2.82
N ASP A 44 -9.05 2.56 -1.88
CA ASP A 44 -8.06 2.03 -0.93
C ASP A 44 -7.25 0.90 -1.58
N ILE A 45 -6.12 1.24 -2.21
CA ILE A 45 -5.29 0.28 -2.95
C ILE A 45 -4.01 -0.05 -2.18
N VAL A 46 -3.68 -1.34 -2.14
CA VAL A 46 -2.41 -1.83 -1.59
C VAL A 46 -1.66 -2.61 -2.65
N TYR A 47 -0.44 -2.17 -2.95
CA TYR A 47 0.53 -2.91 -3.75
C TYR A 47 1.45 -3.71 -2.82
N VAL A 48 1.48 -5.02 -3.00
CA VAL A 48 2.43 -5.91 -2.33
C VAL A 48 3.69 -5.95 -3.19
N VAL A 49 4.83 -5.59 -2.60
CA VAL A 49 6.11 -5.44 -3.31
C VAL A 49 7.19 -6.28 -2.66
N THR A 50 8.24 -6.63 -3.42
CA THR A 50 9.41 -7.35 -2.89
C THR A 50 10.13 -6.52 -1.80
N GLU A 51 10.25 -5.22 -2.05
CA GLU A 51 10.85 -4.21 -1.17
C GLU A 51 10.20 -2.84 -1.41
N THR A 52 10.23 -1.95 -0.42
CA THR A 52 9.55 -0.64 -0.45
C THR A 52 10.50 0.54 -0.65
N GLU A 53 11.81 0.33 -0.59
CA GLU A 53 12.83 1.38 -0.64
C GLU A 53 12.87 2.06 -2.01
N SER A 54 12.77 1.30 -3.11
CA SER A 54 12.81 1.90 -4.45
C SER A 54 11.61 2.82 -4.73
N PHE A 55 10.40 2.43 -4.30
CA PHE A 55 9.18 3.23 -4.42
C PHE A 55 9.17 4.48 -3.52
N GLN A 56 9.91 4.44 -2.41
CA GLN A 56 10.08 5.59 -1.52
C GLN A 56 11.11 6.59 -2.05
N LYS A 57 12.21 6.09 -2.65
CA LYS A 57 13.28 6.92 -3.21
C LYS A 57 12.85 7.64 -4.48
N ASP A 58 12.15 6.93 -5.36
CA ASP A 58 11.60 7.49 -6.59
C ASP A 58 10.08 7.43 -6.52
N ARG A 59 9.45 8.58 -6.28
CA ARG A 59 7.99 8.73 -6.16
C ARG A 59 7.29 8.99 -7.50
N THR A 60 8.04 9.10 -8.60
CA THR A 60 7.47 9.40 -9.93
C THR A 60 6.57 8.28 -10.45
N TRP A 61 6.65 7.07 -9.90
CA TRP A 61 5.73 5.98 -10.24
C TRP A 61 4.26 6.34 -9.99
N ILE A 62 3.98 7.25 -9.04
CA ILE A 62 2.63 7.73 -8.72
C ILE A 62 2.10 8.68 -9.81
N ASP A 63 2.98 9.24 -10.66
CA ASP A 63 2.63 10.25 -11.66
C ASP A 63 1.61 9.75 -12.68
N ARG A 64 1.60 8.45 -12.93
CA ARG A 64 0.63 7.79 -13.83
C ARG A 64 -0.83 7.94 -13.39
N PHE A 65 -1.07 8.21 -12.10
CA PHE A 65 -2.42 8.50 -11.58
C PHE A 65 -2.92 9.91 -11.94
N GLY A 66 -2.14 10.68 -12.70
CA GLY A 66 -2.51 12.01 -13.18
C GLY A 66 -2.08 13.13 -12.24
N GLU A 67 -2.49 14.35 -12.57
CA GLU A 67 -2.18 15.54 -11.79
C GLU A 67 -2.78 15.45 -10.38
N ARG A 68 -1.96 15.75 -9.36
CA ARG A 68 -2.36 15.72 -7.96
C ARG A 68 -2.59 17.14 -7.47
N LEU A 69 -3.75 17.38 -6.88
CA LEU A 69 -4.03 18.64 -6.17
C LEU A 69 -3.36 18.68 -4.80
N PHE A 70 -3.29 17.52 -4.13
CA PHE A 70 -2.72 17.36 -2.80
C PHE A 70 -2.16 15.94 -2.64
N MET A 71 -1.11 15.78 -1.83
CA MET A 71 -0.48 14.50 -1.53
C MET A 71 0.09 14.55 -0.11
N GLN A 72 -0.10 13.46 0.65
CA GLN A 72 0.46 13.31 1.99
C GLN A 72 1.19 11.97 2.10
N TYR A 73 2.35 12.01 2.74
CA TYR A 73 3.14 10.85 3.12
C TYR A 73 3.08 10.73 4.64
N PRO A 74 2.28 9.80 5.20
CA PRO A 74 2.14 9.64 6.65
C PRO A 74 3.49 9.49 7.35
N GLU A 75 4.45 8.84 6.69
CA GLU A 75 5.81 8.61 7.18
C GLU A 75 6.69 9.88 7.24
N GLU A 76 6.25 10.98 6.64
CA GLU A 76 6.90 12.29 6.68
C GLU A 76 6.19 13.28 7.61
N GLY A 77 5.14 12.82 8.30
CA GLY A 77 4.29 13.63 9.17
C GLY A 77 4.92 14.01 10.53
N PHE A 78 4.10 14.67 11.36
CA PHE A 78 4.49 15.30 12.63
C PHE A 78 5.14 14.37 13.67
N PHE A 79 4.96 13.06 13.57
CA PHE A 79 5.58 12.08 14.49
C PHE A 79 7.06 11.79 14.19
N GLY A 80 7.60 12.36 13.10
CA GLY A 80 9.03 12.34 12.79
C GLY A 80 9.53 11.04 12.16
N THR A 81 10.79 11.07 11.73
CA THR A 81 11.44 9.96 11.00
C THR A 81 11.66 8.70 11.85
N ALA A 82 11.61 8.83 13.18
CA ALA A 82 11.78 7.73 14.12
C ALA A 82 10.67 6.68 13.97
N ASP A 83 9.42 7.09 13.79
CA ASP A 83 8.29 6.15 13.62
C ASP A 83 8.40 5.34 12.34
N ARG A 84 8.82 5.98 11.25
CA ARG A 84 9.10 5.29 9.98
C ARG A 84 10.17 4.21 10.18
N GLU A 85 11.28 4.57 10.83
CA GLU A 85 12.37 3.64 11.06
C GLU A 85 11.96 2.50 12.01
N ASN A 86 11.21 2.80 13.06
CA ASN A 86 10.69 1.82 14.01
C ASN A 86 9.76 0.82 13.32
N CYS A 87 8.80 1.29 12.51
CA CYS A 87 7.91 0.43 11.74
C CYS A 87 8.69 -0.47 10.77
N GLN A 88 9.67 0.08 10.04
CA GLN A 88 10.51 -0.71 9.14
C GLN A 88 11.36 -1.74 9.89
N ARG A 89 11.92 -1.38 11.05
CA ARG A 89 12.67 -2.30 11.91
C ARG A 89 11.78 -3.43 12.42
N PHE A 90 10.57 -3.12 12.87
CA PHE A 90 9.58 -4.11 13.30
C PHE A 90 9.24 -5.07 12.16
N LEU A 91 8.92 -4.57 10.97
CA LEU A 91 8.59 -5.43 9.82
C LEU A 91 9.77 -6.31 9.38
N ARG A 92 11.00 -5.77 9.37
CA ARG A 92 12.21 -6.57 9.09
C ARG A 92 12.44 -7.65 10.16
N HIS A 93 12.21 -7.32 11.42
CA HIS A 93 12.30 -8.29 12.52
C HIS A 93 11.27 -9.40 12.37
N VAL A 94 10.00 -9.06 12.13
CA VAL A 94 8.92 -10.03 11.94
C VAL A 94 9.20 -10.96 10.74
N ARG A 95 9.79 -10.45 9.65
CA ARG A 95 10.20 -11.29 8.49
C ARG A 95 11.31 -12.30 8.81
N GLN A 96 12.08 -12.07 9.88
CA GLN A 96 13.16 -12.97 10.32
C GLN A 96 12.67 -14.01 11.34
N LEU A 97 11.47 -13.82 11.90
CA LEU A 97 10.89 -14.76 12.84
C LEU A 97 10.52 -16.08 12.14
N PRO A 98 10.56 -17.21 12.86
CA PRO A 98 10.02 -18.48 12.37
C PRO A 98 8.57 -18.33 11.88
N ALA A 99 8.22 -19.11 10.87
CA ALA A 99 6.84 -19.13 10.36
C ALA A 99 5.87 -19.73 11.39
N ASP A 100 6.36 -20.62 12.26
CA ASP A 100 5.59 -21.21 13.35
C ASP A 100 5.72 -20.35 14.62
N ALA A 101 4.63 -19.74 15.05
CA ALA A 101 4.59 -18.90 16.25
C ALA A 101 4.91 -19.69 17.54
N SER A 102 4.70 -21.01 17.56
CA SER A 102 5.03 -21.85 18.71
C SER A 102 6.54 -21.96 18.97
N GLU A 103 7.38 -21.70 17.96
CA GLU A 103 8.83 -21.61 18.13
C GLU A 103 9.25 -20.37 18.94
N ILE A 104 8.40 -19.34 18.99
CA ILE A 104 8.63 -18.08 19.68
C ILE A 104 7.91 -18.07 21.03
N TYR A 105 6.72 -18.67 21.08
CA TYR A 105 5.88 -18.76 22.26
C TYR A 105 5.57 -20.23 22.59
N PRO A 106 6.55 -21.00 23.09
CA PRO A 106 6.43 -22.46 23.28
C PRO A 106 5.46 -22.87 24.40
N SER A 107 4.84 -21.92 25.09
CA SER A 107 3.95 -22.15 26.24
C SER A 107 2.55 -21.52 26.09
N CYS A 108 2.13 -21.21 24.86
CA CYS A 108 0.78 -20.77 24.51
C CYS A 108 -0.04 -21.91 23.89
#